data_AF-A0AAE0NC00-F1
#
_entry.id   AF-A0AAE0NC00-F1
#
_cell.length_a   1.000
_cell.length_b   1.000
_cell.length_c   1.000
_cell.angle_alpha   90.00
_cell.angle_beta   90.00
_cell.angle_gamma   90.00
#
_symmetry.space_group_name_H-M   'P 1'
#
loop_
_entity.id
_entity.type
_entity.pdbx_description
1 polymer ?
#
loop_
_entity_poly.entity_id
_entity_poly.type
_entity_poly.pdbx_seq_one_letter_code
_entity_poly.pdbx_strand_id
1 'polypeptide(L)'
;MVLFRLSFLAALATDVAASYSPRISSIIKQAKRGENFNVPLQSLLHERRDGPEADAESANALQTHDLIDLESLPFASAAFVSIDAIQNGHSNLDLSHASRVDTHVHIVPDFYLGLVLTTGQSPTPSHLQEHHIHVHAGLDGFHDNEAYSVGLAKLLNEWLAELRRAFPKRFEFYAVMPLPYTPAAIKEAKYALTSLGAIGLGLLTNHEGLYLGNAALAPFFAALNATVRGPHVCIVHPSEPLIRINGTLVVADPTKQCSTALYLTGQVEFYFETARALMDLTVSRTITNYTNIHYAFGHVNGAFPSIEHRFIKTIPGFEQAPRRP
;
A
#
# COMPACT_ATOMS: atom_id res chain seq x y z
N MET A 1 -21.41 -5.63 19.91
CA MET A 1 -21.20 -4.59 18.87
C MET A 1 -20.91 -3.29 19.62
N VAL A 2 -19.64 -2.96 19.84
CA VAL A 2 -19.26 -1.82 20.69
C VAL A 2 -18.62 -0.76 19.81
N LEU A 3 -19.40 0.28 19.49
CA LEU A 3 -18.88 1.57 19.03
C LEU A 3 -18.08 2.19 20.19
N PHE A 4 -16.85 2.63 19.94
CA PHE A 4 -16.17 3.56 20.85
C PHE A 4 -15.94 4.91 20.16
N ARG A 5 -16.26 5.96 20.93
CA ARG A 5 -16.32 7.38 20.58
C ARG A 5 -14.94 7.97 20.27
N LEU A 6 -14.89 8.79 19.21
CA LEU A 6 -13.88 9.84 19.01
C LEU A 6 -14.15 11.00 19.97
N SER A 7 -13.39 11.11 21.06
CA SER A 7 -13.12 12.37 21.78
C SER A 7 -11.94 12.11 22.72
N PHE A 8 -10.92 12.96 22.71
CA PHE A 8 -9.61 12.87 23.40
C PHE A 8 -8.48 12.32 22.53
N LEU A 9 -7.76 13.21 21.82
CA LEU A 9 -6.30 13.17 21.56
C LEU A 9 -5.90 14.32 20.60
N ALA A 10 -6.30 15.55 20.94
CA ALA A 10 -6.02 16.75 20.15
C ALA A 10 -4.82 17.58 20.66
N ALA A 11 -3.97 17.03 21.54
CA ALA A 11 -3.06 17.86 22.34
C ALA A 11 -1.55 17.63 22.14
N LEU A 12 -1.10 16.73 21.23
CA LEU A 12 0.34 16.52 20.99
C LEU A 12 0.82 16.74 19.55
N ALA A 13 -0.09 16.96 18.58
CA ALA A 13 0.26 17.06 17.15
C ALA A 13 0.61 18.48 16.68
N THR A 14 0.61 19.48 17.56
CA THR A 14 0.75 20.90 17.18
C THR A 14 2.18 21.38 16.95
N ASP A 15 3.21 20.69 17.46
CA ASP A 15 4.57 21.26 17.45
C ASP A 15 5.46 20.88 16.24
N VAL A 16 5.07 19.89 15.42
CA VAL A 16 5.87 19.49 14.25
C VAL A 16 5.30 20.02 12.92
N ALA A 17 4.00 20.37 12.89
CA ALA A 17 3.32 20.84 11.69
C ALA A 17 3.69 22.29 11.26
N ALA A 18 4.41 23.04 12.08
CA ALA A 18 4.70 24.46 11.84
C ALA A 18 5.87 24.74 10.88
N SER A 19 6.62 23.73 10.39
CA SER A 19 7.89 23.96 9.70
C SER A 19 7.95 23.72 8.18
N TYR A 20 6.86 23.42 7.48
CA TYR A 20 6.95 23.15 6.02
C TYR A 20 6.56 24.36 5.14
N SER A 21 7.55 24.84 4.39
CA SER A 21 7.52 26.01 3.51
C SER A 21 6.61 25.81 2.27
N PRO A 22 5.93 26.86 1.76
CA PRO A 22 5.09 26.87 0.55
C PRO A 22 5.71 26.28 -0.73
N ARG A 23 7.04 26.07 -0.74
CA ARG A 23 7.85 25.61 -1.87
C ARG A 23 7.69 24.13 -2.19
N ILE A 24 7.38 23.27 -1.20
CA ILE A 24 7.16 21.83 -1.43
C ILE A 24 5.82 21.59 -2.13
N SER A 25 4.77 22.31 -1.71
CA SER A 25 3.45 22.26 -2.33
C SER A 25 3.42 22.71 -3.80
N SER A 26 4.34 23.59 -4.23
CA SER A 26 4.44 24.01 -5.64
C SER A 26 5.14 22.97 -6.51
N ILE A 27 6.19 22.32 -6.01
CA ILE A 27 6.94 21.26 -6.71
C ILE A 27 6.01 20.07 -6.99
N ILE A 28 5.16 19.70 -6.03
CA ILE A 28 4.18 18.60 -6.18
C ILE A 28 3.10 18.92 -7.22
N LYS A 29 2.64 20.18 -7.29
CA LYS A 29 1.67 20.61 -8.33
C LYS A 29 2.27 20.62 -9.74
N GLN A 30 3.58 20.85 -9.86
CA GLN A 30 4.30 20.87 -11.14
C GLN A 30 4.67 19.45 -11.61
N ALA A 31 5.07 18.55 -10.71
CA ALA A 31 5.29 17.14 -11.02
C ALA A 31 4.01 16.45 -11.54
N LYS A 32 2.84 16.77 -10.98
CA LYS A 32 1.52 16.30 -11.48
C LYS A 32 1.15 16.83 -12.87
N ARG A 33 1.91 17.79 -13.43
CA ARG A 33 1.69 18.38 -14.76
C ARG A 33 2.73 17.96 -15.80
N GLY A 34 3.73 17.15 -15.44
CA GLY A 34 4.73 16.63 -16.38
C GLY A 34 5.79 17.64 -16.84
N GLU A 35 6.10 18.67 -16.04
CA GLU A 35 7.13 19.67 -16.37
C GLU A 35 8.52 19.22 -15.85
N ASN A 36 9.56 19.23 -16.72
CA ASN A 36 10.93 18.82 -16.39
C ASN A 36 11.65 19.81 -15.46
N PHE A 37 12.41 19.28 -14.48
CA PHE A 37 13.25 20.09 -13.59
C PHE A 37 14.74 20.01 -13.94
N ASN A 38 15.39 21.18 -13.88
CA ASN A 38 16.84 21.32 -13.94
C ASN A 38 17.26 22.26 -12.79
N VAL A 39 17.66 21.72 -11.64
CA VAL A 39 18.24 22.52 -10.53
C VAL A 39 19.46 21.76 -9.96
N PRO A 40 20.67 22.36 -9.92
CA PRO A 40 21.88 21.66 -9.45
C PRO A 40 21.89 21.51 -7.92
N LEU A 41 22.15 20.28 -7.44
CA LEU A 41 22.05 19.83 -6.04
C LEU A 41 23.38 19.89 -5.26
N GLN A 42 24.23 20.89 -5.52
CA GLN A 42 25.60 20.92 -4.96
C GLN A 42 25.79 21.73 -3.67
N SER A 43 24.75 22.32 -3.06
CA SER A 43 24.93 23.25 -1.94
C SER A 43 24.47 22.78 -0.55
N LEU A 44 24.31 21.47 -0.29
CA LEU A 44 23.79 20.98 1.00
C LEU A 44 24.61 19.87 1.70
N LEU A 45 25.78 19.49 1.17
CA LEU A 45 26.62 18.46 1.78
C LEU A 45 27.99 19.01 2.18
N HIS A 46 28.10 19.56 3.40
CA HIS A 46 29.34 19.53 4.16
C HIS A 46 29.03 19.57 5.66
N GLU A 47 29.16 18.39 6.29
CA GLU A 47 29.83 18.13 7.58
C GLU A 47 29.27 16.83 8.19
N ARG A 48 29.92 15.69 7.93
CA ARG A 48 29.96 14.56 8.87
C ARG A 48 31.41 14.07 8.97
N ARG A 49 31.89 14.00 10.22
CA ARG A 49 33.15 13.40 10.66
C ARG A 49 32.94 11.91 10.95
N ASP A 50 33.86 11.11 10.42
CA ASP A 50 34.44 9.82 10.87
C ASP A 50 33.75 8.98 11.98
N GLY A 51 33.44 7.72 11.65
CA GLY A 51 33.12 6.60 12.56
C GLY A 51 32.54 5.37 11.82
N PRO A 52 32.81 4.10 12.22
CA PRO A 52 33.25 3.08 11.26
C PRO A 52 32.20 2.04 10.76
N GLU A 53 32.28 1.78 9.45
CA GLU A 53 32.16 0.51 8.70
C GLU A 53 30.95 -0.44 8.84
N ALA A 54 29.97 -0.19 9.72
CA ALA A 54 28.72 -0.98 9.74
C ALA A 54 27.62 -0.41 8.81
N ASP A 55 27.70 0.87 8.44
CA ASP A 55 26.66 1.58 7.68
C ASP A 55 26.80 1.47 6.15
N ALA A 56 27.93 0.94 5.67
CA ALA A 56 28.20 0.80 4.25
C ALA A 56 27.42 -0.36 3.60
N GLU A 57 27.06 -1.39 4.37
CA GLU A 57 26.40 -2.59 3.83
C GLU A 57 24.89 -2.35 3.62
N SER A 58 24.25 -1.55 4.47
CA SER A 58 22.84 -1.12 4.33
C SER A 58 22.65 -0.08 3.23
N ALA A 59 23.58 0.86 3.07
CA ALA A 59 23.53 1.85 1.98
C ALA A 59 23.82 1.21 0.59
N ASN A 60 24.69 0.21 0.52
CA ASN A 60 25.06 -0.45 -0.74
C ASN A 60 24.01 -1.48 -1.22
N ALA A 61 23.18 -1.99 -0.30
CA ALA A 61 22.01 -2.82 -0.63
C ALA A 61 20.90 -2.04 -1.35
N LEU A 62 20.83 -0.72 -1.17
CA LEU A 62 19.88 0.17 -1.84
C LEU A 62 20.28 0.47 -3.30
N GLN A 63 21.56 0.40 -3.66
CA GLN A 63 22.07 0.85 -4.97
C GLN A 63 22.22 -0.25 -6.03
N THR A 64 22.28 -1.53 -5.67
CA THR A 64 22.78 -2.58 -6.58
C THR A 64 21.73 -3.60 -7.07
N HIS A 65 20.44 -3.41 -6.80
CA HIS A 65 19.43 -4.43 -7.10
C HIS A 65 18.30 -4.04 -8.07
N ASP A 66 18.12 -2.77 -8.42
CA ASP A 66 17.00 -2.34 -9.26
C ASP A 66 17.41 -1.31 -10.31
N LEU A 67 16.77 -1.36 -11.49
CA LEU A 67 17.01 -0.47 -12.64
C LEU A 67 16.53 0.98 -12.42
N ILE A 68 16.12 1.32 -11.20
CA ILE A 68 15.55 2.62 -10.84
C ILE A 68 16.51 3.31 -9.89
N ASP A 69 17.04 4.44 -10.33
CA ASP A 69 17.74 5.38 -9.47
C ASP A 69 16.73 6.03 -8.52
N LEU A 70 16.65 5.53 -7.29
CA LEU A 70 15.73 6.06 -6.28
C LEU A 70 16.02 7.53 -5.98
N GLU A 71 17.27 7.95 -6.00
CA GLU A 71 17.65 9.34 -5.69
C GLU A 71 17.11 10.33 -6.73
N SER A 72 16.87 9.86 -7.96
CA SER A 72 16.25 10.66 -9.01
C SER A 72 14.76 10.94 -8.79
N LEU A 73 14.10 10.22 -7.87
CA LEU A 73 12.66 10.36 -7.63
C LEU A 73 12.37 11.61 -6.78
N PRO A 74 11.36 12.42 -7.12
CA PRO A 74 11.10 13.71 -6.48
C PRO A 74 10.71 13.61 -5.00
N PHE A 75 10.36 12.41 -4.52
CA PHE A 75 9.97 12.13 -3.14
C PHE A 75 11.03 11.37 -2.33
N ALA A 76 12.12 10.90 -2.94
CA ALA A 76 13.08 10.02 -2.27
C ALA A 76 13.79 10.70 -1.10
N SER A 77 14.22 11.96 -1.25
CA SER A 77 14.86 12.71 -0.16
C SER A 77 13.96 12.82 1.07
N ALA A 78 12.68 13.13 0.89
CA ALA A 78 11.71 13.20 1.99
C ALA A 78 11.46 11.81 2.62
N ALA A 79 11.44 10.76 1.81
CA ALA A 79 11.32 9.39 2.30
C ALA A 79 12.53 8.98 3.15
N PHE A 80 13.76 9.22 2.67
CA PHE A 80 14.99 8.90 3.41
C PHE A 80 15.06 9.61 4.76
N VAL A 81 14.69 10.90 4.81
CA VAL A 81 14.60 11.64 6.08
C VAL A 81 13.58 11.01 7.03
N SER A 82 12.42 10.60 6.51
CA SER A 82 11.38 9.96 7.32
C SER A 82 11.79 8.58 7.84
N ILE A 83 12.51 7.79 7.04
CA ILE A 83 13.07 6.48 7.41
C ILE A 83 14.13 6.64 8.51
N ASP A 84 15.09 7.56 8.33
CA ASP A 84 16.15 7.86 9.32
C ASP A 84 15.55 8.37 10.64
N ALA A 85 14.45 9.12 10.59
CA ALA A 85 13.76 9.59 11.79
C ALA A 85 13.19 8.46 12.66
N ILE A 86 12.76 7.34 12.07
CA ILE A 86 12.30 6.16 12.84
C ILE A 86 13.47 5.52 13.58
N GLN A 87 14.62 5.41 12.94
CA GLN A 87 15.82 4.78 13.52
C GLN A 87 16.32 5.55 14.75
N ASN A 88 16.18 6.87 14.73
CA ASN A 88 16.67 7.76 15.77
C ASN A 88 15.60 8.18 16.81
N GLY A 89 14.32 7.93 16.51
CA GLY A 89 13.18 8.32 17.34
C GLY A 89 12.64 7.15 18.15
N HIS A 90 13.06 7.01 19.40
CA HIS A 90 12.40 6.07 20.33
C HIS A 90 11.32 6.80 21.13
N SER A 91 10.06 6.66 20.72
CA SER A 91 8.93 6.97 21.60
C SER A 91 8.70 5.79 22.55
N ASN A 92 8.67 6.07 23.85
CA ASN A 92 8.36 5.08 24.88
C ASN A 92 6.83 4.93 24.96
N LEU A 93 6.23 4.29 23.95
CA LEU A 93 4.78 4.06 23.91
C LEU A 93 4.38 3.04 24.98
N ASP A 94 3.61 3.48 25.97
CA ASP A 94 3.01 2.58 26.97
C ASP A 94 1.82 1.83 26.34
N LEU A 95 2.08 0.61 25.91
CA LEU A 95 1.10 -0.30 25.32
C LEU A 95 0.80 -1.48 26.25
N SER A 96 1.00 -1.32 27.57
CA SER A 96 0.77 -2.37 28.57
C SER A 96 -0.68 -2.88 28.60
N HIS A 97 -1.63 -2.09 28.11
CA HIS A 97 -3.05 -2.42 28.03
C HIS A 97 -3.53 -2.92 26.65
N ALA A 98 -2.64 -2.99 25.65
CA ALA A 98 -3.01 -3.49 24.32
C ALA A 98 -3.28 -5.01 24.37
N SER A 99 -4.51 -5.41 24.03
CA SER A 99 -4.97 -6.82 24.13
C SER A 99 -5.53 -7.38 22.82
N ARG A 100 -5.52 -6.59 21.74
CA ARG A 100 -6.07 -6.96 20.44
C ARG A 100 -5.04 -6.77 19.35
N VAL A 101 -5.17 -7.60 18.31
CA VAL A 101 -4.42 -7.48 17.05
C VAL A 101 -5.32 -6.76 16.06
N ASP A 102 -4.85 -5.64 15.53
CA ASP A 102 -5.46 -4.99 14.38
C ASP A 102 -4.65 -5.35 13.12
N THR A 103 -5.35 -5.84 12.10
CA THR A 103 -4.76 -6.30 10.84
C THR A 103 -5.05 -5.36 9.66
N HIS A 104 -5.88 -4.32 9.86
CA HIS A 104 -6.34 -3.44 8.79
C HIS A 104 -6.10 -1.99 9.19
N VAL A 105 -4.84 -1.56 9.06
CA VAL A 105 -4.43 -0.22 9.45
C VAL A 105 -3.65 0.43 8.32
N HIS A 106 -4.00 1.70 8.08
CA HIS A 106 -3.31 2.55 7.13
C HIS A 106 -2.27 3.38 7.85
N ILE A 107 -1.07 3.36 7.31
CA ILE A 107 -0.01 4.27 7.71
C ILE A 107 0.26 5.23 6.58
N VAL A 108 0.46 6.48 6.97
CA VAL A 108 0.65 7.56 6.02
C VAL A 108 1.89 8.31 6.50
N PRO A 109 3.10 7.88 6.11
CA PRO A 109 4.30 8.66 6.37
C PRO A 109 4.15 10.05 5.78
N ASP A 110 4.75 11.07 6.39
CA ASP A 110 4.59 12.46 5.96
C ASP A 110 4.99 12.69 4.49
N PHE A 111 6.04 12.00 4.03
CA PHE A 111 6.45 12.07 2.63
C PHE A 111 5.38 11.53 1.68
N TYR A 112 4.63 10.52 2.11
CA TYR A 112 3.52 9.93 1.34
C TYR A 112 2.26 10.80 1.41
N LEU A 113 1.97 11.40 2.57
CA LEU A 113 0.87 12.38 2.71
C LEU A 113 1.02 13.54 1.71
N GLY A 114 2.26 14.01 1.48
CA GLY A 114 2.55 15.03 0.48
C GLY A 114 2.17 14.62 -0.95
N LEU A 115 2.19 13.32 -1.26
CA LEU A 115 1.90 12.80 -2.60
C LEU A 115 0.40 12.54 -2.79
N VAL A 116 -0.23 11.92 -1.79
CA VAL A 116 -1.62 11.45 -1.79
C VAL A 116 -2.42 12.24 -0.76
N LEU A 117 -2.94 13.39 -1.18
CA LEU A 117 -3.68 14.31 -0.31
C LEU A 117 -5.09 13.82 0.07
N THR A 118 -5.66 12.92 -0.73
CA THR A 118 -7.00 12.37 -0.52
C THR A 118 -7.01 10.87 -0.80
N THR A 119 -7.69 10.10 0.02
CA THR A 119 -7.93 8.65 -0.16
C THR A 119 -9.44 8.40 -0.05
N GLY A 120 -10.04 7.71 -1.04
CA GLY A 120 -11.49 7.44 -1.04
C GLY A 120 -12.35 8.70 -0.91
N GLN A 121 -11.93 9.80 -1.56
CA GLN A 121 -12.53 11.14 -1.49
C GLN A 121 -12.50 11.84 -0.12
N SER A 122 -11.83 11.24 0.86
CA SER A 122 -11.59 11.86 2.16
C SER A 122 -10.16 12.41 2.24
N PRO A 123 -9.90 13.48 3.01
CA PRO A 123 -8.52 13.89 3.31
C PRO A 123 -7.74 12.70 3.86
N THR A 124 -6.54 12.47 3.32
CA THR A 124 -5.67 11.43 3.83
C THR A 124 -5.33 11.75 5.29
N PRO A 125 -5.54 10.81 6.23
CA PRO A 125 -5.24 11.06 7.64
C PRO A 125 -3.77 11.41 7.83
N SER A 126 -3.49 12.47 8.61
CA SER A 126 -2.12 12.88 8.94
C SER A 126 -1.52 12.14 10.14
N HIS A 127 -2.15 11.06 10.62
CA HIS A 127 -1.78 10.44 11.88
C HIS A 127 -1.69 8.92 11.78
N LEU A 128 -0.62 8.38 12.36
CA LEU A 128 -0.58 7.04 12.88
C LEU A 128 -1.60 6.94 14.02
N GLN A 129 -2.57 6.02 13.95
CA GLN A 129 -3.27 5.61 15.16
C GLN A 129 -2.37 4.61 15.89
N GLU A 130 -2.04 4.86 17.16
CA GLU A 130 -0.91 4.22 17.86
C GLU A 130 -1.23 2.82 18.44
N HIS A 131 -2.14 2.05 17.82
CA HIS A 131 -2.71 0.82 18.41
C HIS A 131 -2.63 -0.44 17.55
N HIS A 132 -1.69 -0.51 16.61
CA HIS A 132 -1.87 -1.37 15.44
C HIS A 132 -0.74 -2.35 15.22
N ILE A 133 -1.05 -3.51 14.63
CA ILE A 133 -0.10 -4.62 14.50
C ILE A 133 0.20 -4.97 13.05
N HIS A 134 -0.66 -4.63 12.09
CA HIS A 134 -0.34 -4.82 10.68
C HIS A 134 -0.72 -3.63 9.84
N VAL A 135 0.19 -3.29 8.93
CA VAL A 135 0.16 -2.03 8.22
C VAL A 135 0.20 -2.25 6.71
N HIS A 136 -0.64 -1.50 5.98
CA HIS A 136 -0.62 -1.42 4.52
C HIS A 136 -0.75 0.04 4.04
N ALA A 137 0.07 0.43 3.08
CA ALA A 137 -0.07 1.68 2.34
C ALA A 137 -0.50 1.38 0.90
N GLY A 138 -1.56 2.04 0.42
CA GLY A 138 -2.03 1.87 -0.95
C GLY A 138 -1.18 2.67 -1.94
N LEU A 139 -1.01 2.18 -3.17
CA LEU A 139 -0.34 2.92 -4.26
C LEU A 139 -1.34 3.69 -5.14
N ASP A 140 -2.38 4.29 -4.56
CA ASP A 140 -3.27 5.17 -5.31
C ASP A 140 -2.55 6.51 -5.56
N GLY A 141 -1.88 6.68 -6.70
CA GLY A 141 -1.25 7.97 -7.01
C GLY A 141 -0.35 8.10 -8.24
N PHE A 142 0.23 7.01 -8.73
CA PHE A 142 1.19 7.03 -9.86
C PHE A 142 0.84 6.05 -10.98
N HIS A 143 -0.43 6.01 -11.36
CA HIS A 143 -0.89 5.22 -12.51
C HIS A 143 -0.09 5.53 -13.78
N ASP A 144 0.14 4.51 -14.61
CA ASP A 144 0.89 4.60 -15.87
C ASP A 144 2.36 5.06 -15.70
N ASN A 145 2.92 5.00 -14.48
CA ASN A 145 4.32 5.32 -14.19
C ASN A 145 4.99 4.23 -13.35
N GLU A 146 5.64 3.29 -14.03
CA GLU A 146 6.36 2.16 -13.42
C GLU A 146 7.44 2.63 -12.44
N ALA A 147 8.31 3.55 -12.87
CA ALA A 147 9.44 4.00 -12.07
C ALA A 147 8.99 4.61 -10.74
N TYR A 148 7.94 5.43 -10.77
CA TYR A 148 7.41 6.08 -9.57
C TYR A 148 6.67 5.08 -8.68
N SER A 149 5.90 4.16 -9.27
CA SER A 149 5.16 3.14 -8.52
C SER A 149 6.10 2.17 -7.81
N VAL A 150 7.14 1.69 -8.50
CA VAL A 150 8.15 0.78 -7.94
C VAL A 150 8.99 1.49 -6.88
N GLY A 151 9.47 2.70 -7.18
CA GLY A 151 10.25 3.46 -6.21
C GLY A 151 9.47 3.82 -4.95
N LEU A 152 8.19 4.20 -5.09
CA LEU A 152 7.33 4.48 -3.94
C LEU A 152 7.05 3.21 -3.11
N ALA A 153 6.73 2.09 -3.76
CA ALA A 153 6.49 0.82 -3.08
C ALA A 153 7.71 0.41 -2.25
N LYS A 154 8.90 0.49 -2.84
CA LYS A 154 10.17 0.18 -2.18
C LYS A 154 10.40 1.08 -0.96
N LEU A 155 10.27 2.40 -1.12
CA LEU A 155 10.46 3.35 0.00
C LEU A 155 9.43 3.16 1.12
N LEU A 156 8.17 2.86 0.80
CA LEU A 156 7.15 2.51 1.79
C LEU A 156 7.49 1.21 2.52
N ASN A 157 7.98 0.19 1.81
CA ASN A 157 8.36 -1.09 2.41
C ASN A 157 9.58 -0.96 3.33
N GLU A 158 10.60 -0.18 2.95
CA GLU A 158 11.74 0.15 3.82
C GLU A 158 11.27 0.88 5.07
N TRP A 159 10.40 1.88 4.91
CA TRP A 159 9.83 2.63 6.03
C TRP A 159 9.06 1.72 6.99
N LEU A 160 8.24 0.81 6.46
CA LEU A 160 7.52 -0.19 7.26
C LEU A 160 8.46 -1.17 7.96
N ALA A 161 9.56 -1.54 7.31
CA ALA A 161 10.58 -2.40 7.90
C ALA A 161 11.28 -1.70 9.08
N GLU A 162 11.62 -0.42 8.95
CA GLU A 162 12.17 0.36 10.06
C GLU A 162 11.18 0.52 11.20
N LEU A 163 9.89 0.77 10.92
CA LEU A 163 8.86 0.83 11.95
C LEU A 163 8.78 -0.50 12.74
N ARG A 164 8.79 -1.62 12.02
CA ARG A 164 8.84 -2.94 12.64
C ARG A 164 10.10 -3.13 13.49
N ARG A 165 11.29 -2.72 12.98
CA ARG A 165 12.55 -2.83 13.73
C ARG A 165 12.54 -2.00 15.00
N ALA A 166 11.94 -0.81 14.96
CA ALA A 166 11.78 0.05 16.13
C ALA A 166 10.81 -0.53 17.16
N PHE A 167 9.76 -1.25 16.73
CA PHE A 167 8.78 -1.86 17.63
C PHE A 167 8.43 -3.32 17.28
N PRO A 168 9.38 -4.27 17.41
CA PRO A 168 9.27 -5.63 16.87
C PRO A 168 8.23 -6.52 17.57
N LYS A 169 7.76 -6.11 18.76
CA LYS A 169 6.68 -6.80 19.49
C LYS A 169 5.31 -6.16 19.26
N ARG A 170 5.23 -5.19 18.36
CA ARG A 170 4.04 -4.34 18.15
C ARG A 170 3.66 -4.22 16.71
N PHE A 171 4.60 -3.98 15.80
CA PHE A 171 4.32 -3.88 14.38
C PHE A 171 4.87 -5.08 13.61
N GLU A 172 4.01 -5.61 12.76
CA GLU A 172 4.30 -6.40 11.59
C GLU A 172 3.76 -5.64 10.36
N PHE A 173 4.09 -6.07 9.16
CA PHE A 173 3.62 -5.36 7.96
C PHE A 173 3.39 -6.28 6.77
N TYR A 174 2.47 -5.82 5.91
CA TYR A 174 2.24 -6.41 4.59
C TYR A 174 2.94 -5.53 3.55
N ALA A 175 3.74 -6.15 2.70
CA ALA A 175 4.51 -5.42 1.70
C ALA A 175 3.58 -4.76 0.65
N VAL A 176 3.84 -3.49 0.37
CA VAL A 176 3.20 -2.72 -0.69
C VAL A 176 3.73 -3.19 -2.04
N MET A 177 2.84 -3.56 -2.96
CA MET A 177 3.22 -4.16 -4.24
C MET A 177 3.03 -3.20 -5.41
N PRO A 178 4.05 -2.99 -6.27
CA PRO A 178 3.96 -2.12 -7.45
C PRO A 178 3.30 -2.83 -8.63
N LEU A 179 2.11 -3.41 -8.42
CA LEU A 179 1.29 -3.91 -9.53
C LEU A 179 0.66 -2.72 -10.27
N PRO A 180 0.46 -2.80 -11.61
CA PRO A 180 0.49 -4.02 -12.42
C PRO A 180 1.87 -4.40 -13.00
N TYR A 181 2.95 -3.73 -12.59
CA TYR A 181 4.33 -3.92 -13.09
C TYR A 181 4.92 -5.26 -12.60
N THR A 182 4.44 -6.35 -13.17
CA THR A 182 4.61 -7.72 -12.69
C THR A 182 6.07 -8.13 -12.46
N PRO A 183 7.03 -7.89 -13.38
CA PRO A 183 8.44 -8.22 -13.15
C PRO A 183 9.02 -7.51 -11.92
N ALA A 184 8.70 -6.23 -11.73
CA ALA A 184 9.13 -5.46 -10.57
C ALA A 184 8.43 -5.93 -9.29
N ALA A 185 7.12 -6.18 -9.35
CA ALA A 185 6.35 -6.69 -8.21
C ALA A 185 6.84 -8.06 -7.71
N ILE A 186 7.27 -8.96 -8.61
CA ILE A 186 7.87 -10.25 -8.21
C ILE A 186 9.19 -10.04 -7.46
N LYS A 187 10.05 -9.12 -7.93
CA LYS A 187 11.30 -8.78 -7.25
C LYS A 187 11.04 -8.17 -5.88
N GLU A 188 10.11 -7.22 -5.81
CA GLU A 188 9.74 -6.54 -4.56
C GLU A 188 9.10 -7.50 -3.56
N ALA A 189 8.20 -8.40 -4.00
CA ALA A 189 7.64 -9.44 -3.14
C ALA A 189 8.75 -10.33 -2.55
N LYS A 190 9.71 -10.77 -3.38
CA LYS A 190 10.86 -11.55 -2.89
C LYS A 190 11.66 -10.75 -1.87
N TYR A 191 12.04 -9.52 -2.20
CA TYR A 191 12.82 -8.65 -1.33
C TYR A 191 12.13 -8.40 0.02
N ALA A 192 10.87 -7.99 -0.01
CA ALA A 192 10.14 -7.65 1.20
C ALA A 192 9.93 -8.88 2.11
N LEU A 193 9.57 -10.03 1.54
CA LEU A 193 9.34 -11.26 2.30
C LEU A 193 10.63 -11.87 2.86
N THR A 194 11.76 -11.80 2.13
CA THR A 194 13.00 -12.46 2.57
C THR A 194 13.95 -11.55 3.34
N SER A 195 13.98 -10.26 3.02
CA SER A 195 15.00 -9.33 3.50
C SER A 195 14.44 -8.31 4.49
N LEU A 196 13.24 -7.77 4.21
CA LEU A 196 12.57 -6.82 5.10
C LEU A 196 11.72 -7.51 6.19
N GLY A 197 11.39 -8.78 5.96
CA GLY A 197 10.62 -9.62 6.86
C GLY A 197 9.12 -9.32 6.87
N ALA A 198 8.58 -8.78 5.77
CA ALA A 198 7.12 -8.67 5.61
C ALA A 198 6.45 -10.03 5.88
N ILE A 199 5.30 -10.02 6.55
CA ILE A 199 4.58 -11.26 6.89
C ILE A 199 3.60 -11.71 5.79
N GLY A 200 3.49 -10.91 4.74
CA GLY A 200 2.61 -11.13 3.59
C GLY A 200 2.65 -9.92 2.67
N LEU A 201 1.73 -9.89 1.71
CA LEU A 201 1.62 -8.83 0.70
C LEU A 201 0.30 -8.09 0.85
N GLY A 202 0.33 -6.79 0.66
CA GLY A 202 -0.87 -5.97 0.55
C GLY A 202 -1.16 -5.65 -0.90
N LEU A 203 -2.35 -6.03 -1.34
CA LEU A 203 -2.86 -5.83 -2.70
C LEU A 203 -4.08 -4.92 -2.67
N LEU A 204 -4.35 -4.26 -3.79
CA LEU A 204 -5.60 -3.54 -3.99
C LEU A 204 -6.59 -4.42 -4.75
N THR A 205 -7.88 -4.12 -4.65
CA THR A 205 -8.95 -4.83 -5.39
C THR A 205 -8.73 -4.80 -6.89
N ASN A 206 -8.16 -3.71 -7.41
CA ASN A 206 -7.65 -3.61 -8.77
C ASN A 206 -6.35 -2.78 -8.77
N HIS A 207 -5.51 -3.01 -9.78
CA HIS A 207 -4.31 -2.23 -10.07
C HIS A 207 -4.42 -1.63 -11.46
N GLU A 208 -4.61 -0.31 -11.54
CA GLU A 208 -4.86 0.42 -12.79
C GLU A 208 -6.04 -0.15 -13.61
N GLY A 209 -7.11 -0.57 -12.92
CA GLY A 209 -8.29 -1.19 -13.52
C GLY A 209 -8.13 -2.68 -13.86
N LEU A 210 -6.97 -3.28 -13.59
CA LEU A 210 -6.77 -4.73 -13.69
C LEU A 210 -7.14 -5.37 -12.35
N TYR A 211 -8.24 -6.13 -12.33
CA TYR A 211 -8.58 -6.99 -11.20
C TYR A 211 -7.56 -8.11 -11.02
N LEU A 212 -7.46 -8.64 -9.79
CA LEU A 212 -6.46 -9.64 -9.41
C LEU A 212 -6.57 -10.97 -10.20
N GLY A 213 -7.74 -11.30 -10.74
CA GLY A 213 -7.94 -12.46 -11.61
C GLY A 213 -7.53 -12.24 -13.07
N ASN A 214 -7.17 -11.01 -13.46
CA ASN A 214 -6.78 -10.68 -14.83
C ASN A 214 -5.52 -11.45 -15.27
N ALA A 215 -5.54 -11.98 -16.50
CA ALA A 215 -4.44 -12.78 -17.05
C ALA A 215 -3.09 -12.04 -17.10
N ALA A 216 -3.09 -10.70 -17.19
CA ALA A 216 -1.87 -9.90 -17.14
C ALA A 216 -1.13 -10.01 -15.80
N LEU A 217 -1.86 -10.30 -14.70
CA LEU A 217 -1.29 -10.48 -13.36
C LEU A 217 -0.99 -11.95 -13.05
N ALA A 218 -1.34 -12.89 -13.94
CA ALA A 218 -1.10 -14.32 -13.74
C ALA A 218 0.37 -14.66 -13.46
N PRO A 219 1.39 -14.06 -14.12
CA PRO A 219 2.79 -14.36 -13.83
C PRO A 219 3.20 -13.98 -12.39
N PHE A 220 2.62 -12.91 -11.83
CA PHE A 220 2.85 -12.53 -10.43
C PHE A 220 2.34 -13.62 -9.47
N PHE A 221 1.10 -14.05 -9.64
CA PHE A 221 0.51 -15.10 -8.79
C PHE A 221 1.20 -16.46 -8.99
N ALA A 222 1.59 -16.80 -10.22
CA ALA A 222 2.35 -18.02 -10.50
C ALA A 222 3.71 -18.01 -9.78
N ALA A 223 4.44 -16.89 -9.83
CA ALA A 223 5.71 -16.74 -9.13
C ALA A 223 5.54 -16.86 -7.61
N LEU A 224 4.53 -16.18 -7.03
CA LEU A 224 4.25 -16.25 -5.60
C LEU A 224 3.86 -17.67 -5.16
N ASN A 225 3.02 -18.33 -5.95
CA ASN A 225 2.56 -19.69 -5.69
C ASN A 225 3.70 -20.72 -5.72
N ALA A 226 4.67 -20.55 -6.63
CA ALA A 226 5.78 -21.49 -6.82
C ALA A 226 6.83 -21.47 -5.67
N THR A 227 6.74 -20.52 -4.75
CA THR A 227 7.72 -20.41 -3.66
C THR A 227 7.51 -21.47 -2.57
N VAL A 228 8.61 -21.92 -1.96
CA VAL A 228 8.58 -22.93 -0.87
C VAL A 228 8.25 -22.37 0.52
N ARG A 229 8.14 -21.04 0.65
CA ARG A 229 7.95 -20.33 1.93
C ARG A 229 6.48 -20.02 2.25
N GLY A 230 5.55 -20.51 1.43
CA GLY A 230 4.12 -20.27 1.62
C GLY A 230 3.49 -21.15 2.72
N PRO A 231 2.19 -20.95 3.00
CA PRO A 231 1.27 -20.09 2.26
C PRO A 231 1.55 -18.60 2.47
N HIS A 232 1.45 -17.81 1.39
CA HIS A 232 1.57 -16.35 1.47
C HIS A 232 0.22 -15.72 1.79
N VAL A 233 0.18 -14.83 2.78
CA VAL A 233 -1.01 -14.04 3.05
C VAL A 233 -1.02 -12.83 2.12
N CYS A 234 -2.08 -12.69 1.34
CA CYS A 234 -2.37 -11.49 0.56
C CYS A 234 -3.57 -10.78 1.19
N ILE A 235 -3.32 -9.69 1.91
CA ILE A 235 -4.41 -8.82 2.38
C ILE A 235 -4.85 -7.95 1.19
N VAL A 236 -6.14 -7.95 0.89
CA VAL A 236 -6.72 -7.20 -0.22
C VAL A 236 -7.54 -6.05 0.33
N HIS A 237 -7.09 -4.84 0.05
CA HIS A 237 -7.74 -3.60 0.42
C HIS A 237 -8.57 -3.05 -0.75
N PRO A 238 -9.78 -2.51 -0.54
CA PRO A 238 -10.49 -1.81 -1.61
C PRO A 238 -9.75 -0.58 -2.11
N SER A 239 -9.79 -0.34 -3.42
CA SER A 239 -9.32 0.87 -4.09
C SER A 239 -10.45 1.57 -4.83
N GLU A 240 -10.20 2.73 -5.44
CA GLU A 240 -11.16 3.31 -6.37
C GLU A 240 -11.48 2.31 -7.50
N PRO A 241 -12.76 2.21 -7.94
CA PRO A 241 -13.09 1.42 -9.11
C PRO A 241 -12.51 2.11 -10.35
N LEU A 242 -11.60 1.44 -11.06
CA LEU A 242 -10.92 2.00 -12.23
C LEU A 242 -11.25 1.19 -13.49
N ILE A 243 -11.37 1.89 -14.63
CA ILE A 243 -11.54 1.27 -15.94
C ILE A 243 -10.74 2.04 -16.98
N ARG A 244 -10.21 1.35 -17.99
CA ARG A 244 -9.57 1.99 -19.14
C ARG A 244 -10.58 2.22 -20.26
N ILE A 245 -10.72 3.47 -20.70
CA ILE A 245 -11.53 3.86 -21.85
C ILE A 245 -10.60 4.55 -22.85
N ASN A 246 -10.46 3.99 -24.04
CA ASN A 246 -9.60 4.53 -25.11
C ASN A 246 -8.15 4.79 -24.66
N GLY A 247 -7.59 3.89 -23.84
CA GLY A 247 -6.23 4.01 -23.31
C GLY A 247 -6.08 4.90 -22.07
N THR A 248 -7.12 5.67 -21.72
CA THR A 248 -7.12 6.53 -20.52
C THR A 248 -7.76 5.81 -19.33
N LEU A 249 -7.12 5.89 -18.18
CA LEU A 249 -7.66 5.39 -16.92
C LEU A 249 -8.69 6.37 -16.35
N VAL A 250 -9.89 5.88 -16.05
CA VAL A 250 -10.98 6.69 -15.49
C VAL A 250 -11.61 5.99 -14.30
N VAL A 251 -12.16 6.77 -13.37
CA VAL A 251 -12.87 6.23 -12.20
C VAL A 251 -14.27 5.82 -12.61
N ALA A 252 -14.60 4.55 -12.42
CA ALA A 252 -15.89 3.92 -12.69
C ALA A 252 -16.82 3.99 -11.47
N ASP A 253 -16.90 5.17 -10.84
CA ASP A 253 -17.74 5.43 -9.68
C ASP A 253 -18.89 6.36 -10.09
N PRO A 254 -20.14 5.85 -10.19
CA PRO A 254 -21.30 6.68 -10.55
C PRO A 254 -21.71 7.65 -9.43
N THR A 255 -21.20 7.45 -8.21
CA THR A 255 -21.44 8.34 -7.06
C THR A 255 -20.44 9.49 -6.99
N LYS A 256 -19.36 9.46 -7.80
CA LYS A 256 -18.31 10.50 -7.81
C LYS A 256 -18.82 11.90 -8.19
N GLN A 257 -19.90 11.99 -8.98
CA GLN A 257 -20.54 13.25 -9.33
C GLN A 257 -21.54 13.73 -8.26
N CYS A 258 -21.86 12.89 -7.27
CA CYS A 258 -22.77 13.22 -6.19
C CYS A 258 -22.02 14.09 -5.16
N SER A 259 -22.21 15.41 -5.25
CA SER A 259 -21.53 16.40 -4.39
C SER A 259 -21.99 16.42 -2.93
N THR A 260 -22.92 15.54 -2.54
CA THR A 260 -23.31 15.39 -1.15
C THR A 260 -22.28 14.54 -0.42
N ALA A 261 -21.75 15.03 0.71
CA ALA A 261 -20.86 14.30 1.61
C ALA A 261 -21.43 12.97 2.19
N LEU A 262 -22.59 12.55 1.70
CA LEU A 262 -23.31 11.33 2.06
C LEU A 262 -22.93 10.12 1.18
N TYR A 263 -22.40 10.35 -0.02
CA TYR A 263 -22.01 9.28 -0.95
C TYR A 263 -20.50 9.32 -1.22
N LEU A 264 -19.70 9.19 -0.16
CA LEU A 264 -18.26 9.05 -0.31
C LEU A 264 -17.93 7.68 -0.89
N THR A 265 -17.01 7.61 -1.86
CA THR A 265 -16.56 6.34 -2.50
C THR A 265 -16.25 5.26 -1.46
N GLY A 266 -15.61 5.63 -0.35
CA GLY A 266 -15.26 4.69 0.72
C GLY A 266 -16.43 4.02 1.45
N GLN A 267 -17.62 4.64 1.46
CA GLN A 267 -18.79 4.11 2.17
C GLN A 267 -19.59 3.10 1.35
N VAL A 268 -19.63 3.26 0.04
CA VAL A 268 -20.50 2.46 -0.85
C VAL A 268 -19.63 1.66 -1.80
N GLU A 269 -18.86 2.34 -2.65
CA GLU A 269 -18.14 1.70 -3.75
C GLU A 269 -17.09 0.71 -3.26
N PHE A 270 -16.39 0.95 -2.16
CA PHE A 270 -15.40 -0.01 -1.64
C PHE A 270 -15.97 -1.39 -1.32
N TYR A 271 -17.25 -1.47 -0.89
CA TYR A 271 -17.92 -2.75 -0.62
C TYR A 271 -18.24 -3.48 -1.93
N PHE A 272 -18.71 -2.76 -2.95
CA PHE A 272 -19.01 -3.33 -4.26
C PHE A 272 -17.73 -3.67 -5.05
N GLU A 273 -16.68 -2.86 -4.91
CA GLU A 273 -15.37 -3.10 -5.49
C GLU A 273 -14.73 -4.37 -4.91
N THR A 274 -14.80 -4.54 -3.58
CA THR A 274 -14.37 -5.78 -2.91
C THR A 274 -15.13 -6.99 -3.45
N ALA A 275 -16.46 -6.86 -3.63
CA ALA A 275 -17.27 -7.94 -4.19
C ALA A 275 -16.88 -8.28 -5.64
N ARG A 276 -16.62 -7.26 -6.48
CA ARG A 276 -16.14 -7.45 -7.85
C ARG A 276 -14.80 -8.18 -7.89
N ALA A 277 -13.85 -7.81 -7.04
CA ALA A 277 -12.54 -8.47 -6.98
C ALA A 277 -12.65 -9.95 -6.56
N LEU A 278 -13.50 -10.27 -5.57
CA LEU A 278 -13.77 -11.65 -5.14
C LEU A 278 -14.43 -12.48 -6.25
N MET A 279 -15.41 -11.90 -6.94
CA MET A 279 -16.06 -12.55 -8.08
C MET A 279 -15.07 -12.81 -9.21
N ASP A 280 -14.24 -11.83 -9.55
CA ASP A 280 -13.21 -11.93 -10.60
C ASP A 280 -12.21 -13.05 -10.29
N LEU A 281 -11.61 -13.05 -9.09
CA LEU A 281 -10.70 -14.11 -8.63
C LEU A 281 -11.33 -15.51 -8.67
N THR A 282 -12.63 -15.60 -8.42
CA THR A 282 -13.38 -16.86 -8.46
C THR A 282 -13.60 -17.30 -9.89
N VAL A 283 -14.14 -16.44 -10.76
CA VAL A 283 -14.45 -16.74 -12.17
C VAL A 283 -13.17 -17.06 -12.96
N SER A 284 -12.11 -16.28 -12.75
CA SER A 284 -10.80 -16.50 -13.38
C SER A 284 -10.10 -17.78 -12.90
N ARG A 285 -10.61 -18.40 -11.83
CA ARG A 285 -10.00 -19.54 -11.14
C ARG A 285 -8.63 -19.24 -10.53
N THR A 286 -8.25 -17.98 -10.37
CA THR A 286 -6.98 -17.59 -9.74
C THR A 286 -6.85 -18.20 -8.34
N ILE A 287 -7.91 -18.14 -7.52
CA ILE A 287 -7.92 -18.74 -6.17
C ILE A 287 -7.70 -20.27 -6.20
N THR A 288 -8.20 -20.96 -7.21
CA THR A 288 -8.07 -22.43 -7.32
C THR A 288 -6.81 -22.88 -8.04
N ASN A 289 -6.23 -22.03 -8.90
CA ASN A 289 -5.00 -22.32 -9.64
C ASN A 289 -3.75 -22.05 -8.78
N TYR A 290 -3.80 -21.05 -7.91
CA TYR A 290 -2.67 -20.61 -7.07
C TYR A 290 -2.94 -20.88 -5.58
N THR A 291 -2.91 -22.15 -5.21
CA THR A 291 -3.35 -22.65 -3.89
C THR A 291 -2.39 -22.35 -2.73
N ASN A 292 -1.18 -21.85 -3.00
CA ASN A 292 -0.21 -21.45 -1.98
C ASN A 292 -0.39 -19.98 -1.53
N ILE A 293 -1.54 -19.38 -1.85
CA ILE A 293 -1.88 -17.98 -1.57
C ILE A 293 -3.17 -17.95 -0.77
N HIS A 294 -3.15 -17.28 0.37
CA HIS A 294 -4.29 -17.08 1.26
C HIS A 294 -4.73 -15.62 1.17
N TYR A 295 -5.88 -15.39 0.56
CA TYR A 295 -6.45 -14.06 0.44
C TYR A 295 -7.24 -13.69 1.70
N ALA A 296 -7.01 -12.50 2.23
CA ALA A 296 -7.78 -11.92 3.33
C ALA A 296 -8.35 -10.58 2.88
N PHE A 297 -9.67 -10.40 2.94
CA PHE A 297 -10.33 -9.16 2.55
C PHE A 297 -10.85 -8.41 3.78
N GLY A 298 -10.71 -7.09 3.77
CA GLY A 298 -11.29 -6.22 4.80
C GLY A 298 -12.81 -6.14 4.74
N HIS A 299 -13.41 -5.40 5.69
CA HIS A 299 -14.84 -5.03 5.68
C HIS A 299 -15.82 -6.21 5.53
N VAL A 300 -15.52 -7.37 6.12
CA VAL A 300 -16.34 -8.59 6.04
C VAL A 300 -16.60 -8.98 4.58
N ASN A 301 -15.56 -8.93 3.73
CA ASN A 301 -15.64 -9.23 2.30
C ASN A 301 -16.55 -8.28 1.50
N GLY A 302 -16.80 -7.07 2.01
CA GLY A 302 -17.60 -6.06 1.33
C GLY A 302 -19.05 -6.50 1.12
N ALA A 303 -19.57 -6.29 -0.08
CA ALA A 303 -20.93 -6.70 -0.44
C ALA A 303 -21.04 -8.18 -0.85
N PHE A 304 -19.92 -8.92 -0.96
CA PHE A 304 -19.89 -10.28 -1.49
C PHE A 304 -20.78 -11.26 -0.73
N PRO A 305 -20.74 -11.34 0.62
CA PRO A 305 -21.54 -12.34 1.35
C PRO A 305 -23.05 -12.21 1.09
N SER A 306 -23.54 -10.99 0.85
CA SER A 306 -24.96 -10.75 0.56
C SER A 306 -25.37 -11.22 -0.84
N ILE A 307 -24.42 -11.38 -1.77
CA ILE A 307 -24.68 -11.74 -3.17
C ILE A 307 -24.08 -13.11 -3.58
N GLU A 308 -23.31 -13.76 -2.71
CA GLU A 308 -22.52 -14.97 -3.03
C GLU A 308 -23.39 -16.09 -3.60
N HIS A 309 -24.56 -16.33 -3.00
CA HIS A 309 -25.46 -17.40 -3.43
C HIS A 309 -26.06 -17.13 -4.82
N ARG A 310 -26.36 -15.86 -5.12
CA ARG A 310 -26.82 -15.47 -6.46
C ARG A 310 -25.70 -15.66 -7.47
N PHE A 311 -24.49 -15.23 -7.14
CA PHE A 311 -23.32 -15.35 -7.98
C PHE A 311 -23.00 -16.82 -8.31
N ILE A 312 -22.82 -17.68 -7.30
CA ILE A 312 -22.43 -19.09 -7.47
C ILE A 312 -23.43 -19.86 -8.34
N LYS A 313 -24.74 -19.67 -8.11
CA LYS A 313 -25.81 -20.33 -8.89
C LYS A 313 -25.82 -19.97 -10.38
N THR A 314 -25.28 -18.81 -10.74
CA THR A 314 -25.33 -18.30 -12.12
C THR A 314 -24.14 -18.70 -12.97
N ILE A 315 -23.12 -19.37 -12.42
CA ILE A 315 -21.92 -19.77 -13.17
C ILE A 315 -22.00 -21.28 -13.50
N PRO A 316 -22.22 -21.65 -14.77
CA PRO A 316 -22.25 -23.05 -15.19
C PRO A 316 -20.93 -23.75 -14.85
N GLY A 317 -21.00 -24.95 -14.25
CA GLY A 317 -19.84 -25.79 -13.96
C GLY A 317 -19.18 -25.59 -12.59
N PHE A 318 -19.56 -24.58 -11.80
CA PHE A 318 -19.11 -24.46 -10.40
C PHE A 318 -19.89 -25.39 -9.45
N GLU A 319 -21.16 -25.66 -9.72
CA GLU A 319 -21.97 -26.63 -8.94
C GLU A 319 -21.54 -28.10 -9.13
N GLN A 320 -20.79 -28.39 -10.19
CA GLN A 320 -20.40 -29.77 -10.57
C GLN A 320 -18.99 -30.17 -10.09
N ALA A 321 -18.24 -29.26 -9.47
CA ALA A 321 -16.99 -29.63 -8.83
C ALA A 321 -17.31 -30.49 -7.58
N PRO A 322 -16.76 -31.71 -7.46
CA PRO A 322 -17.05 -32.55 -6.30
C PRO A 322 -16.70 -31.79 -5.03
N ARG A 323 -17.66 -31.70 -4.09
CA ARG A 323 -17.37 -31.26 -2.73
C ARG A 323 -16.23 -32.16 -2.23
N ARG A 324 -15.08 -31.58 -1.91
CA ARG A 324 -14.01 -32.36 -1.29
C ARG A 324 -14.60 -33.02 -0.03
N PRO A 325 -14.36 -34.34 0.16
CA PRO A 325 -14.95 -35.11 1.24
C PRO A 325 -14.57 -34.57 2.63
#